data_AF-A0A7C3H322-F1
#
_entry.id   AF-A0A7C3H322-F1
#
_cell.length_a   1.000
_cell.length_b   1.000
_cell.length_c   1.000
_cell.angle_alpha   90.00
_cell.angle_beta   90.00
_cell.angle_gamma   90.00
#
_symmetry.space_group_name_H-M   'P 1'
#
loop_
_entity.id
_entity.type
_entity.pdbx_description
1 polymer ?
#
loop_
_entity_poly.entity_id
_entity_poly.type
_entity_poly.pdbx_seq_one_letter_code
_entity_poly.pdbx_strand_id
1 'polypeptide(L)' 'MNAETMRLLAAAIAIGLGALGPGLGLGMIGSKAMEALGRNPEASGEIFVPLILSLAFTEAIGIYALVVALIIKFV' A
#
# COMPACT_ATOMS: atom_id res chain seq x y z
N MET A 1 -2.53 31.76 -1.80
CA MET A 1 -1.58 30.66 -2.12
C MET A 1 -1.19 30.79 -3.58
N ASN A 2 0.08 30.59 -3.92
CA ASN A 2 0.53 30.58 -5.33
C ASN A 2 0.37 29.17 -5.94
N ALA A 3 0.44 29.07 -7.27
CA ALA A 3 0.23 27.80 -7.99
C ALA A 3 1.20 26.68 -7.57
N GLU A 4 2.45 27.03 -7.29
CA GLU A 4 3.47 26.08 -6.81
C GLU A 4 3.08 25.45 -5.47
N THR A 5 2.66 26.29 -4.51
CA THR A 5 2.23 25.82 -3.19
C THR A 5 1.03 24.90 -3.29
N MET A 6 0.07 25.22 -4.18
CA MET A 6 -1.10 24.36 -4.44
C MET A 6 -0.71 23.01 -5.04
N ARG A 7 0.26 22.99 -5.96
CA ARG A 7 0.77 21.76 -6.59
C ARG A 7 1.42 20.83 -5.58
N LEU A 8 2.28 21.37 -4.71
CA LEU A 8 2.93 20.61 -3.65
C LEU A 8 1.93 20.06 -2.63
N LEU A 9 0.92 20.86 -2.25
CA LEU A 9 -0.15 20.41 -1.36
C LEU A 9 -0.98 19.29 -2.01
N ALA A 10 -1.35 19.43 -3.28
CA ALA A 10 -2.10 18.41 -4.01
C ALA A 10 -1.32 17.09 -4.12
N ALA A 11 -0.01 17.15 -4.42
CA ALA A 11 0.85 15.97 -4.45
C ALA A 11 0.92 15.28 -3.08
N ALA A 12 1.08 16.04 -2.00
CA ALA A 12 1.12 15.52 -0.63
C ALA A 12 -0.21 14.84 -0.23
N ILE A 13 -1.35 15.45 -0.58
CA ILE A 13 -2.67 14.87 -0.32
C ILE A 13 -2.87 13.59 -1.12
N ALA A 14 -2.48 13.57 -2.41
CA ALA A 14 -2.65 12.41 -3.27
C ALA A 14 -1.94 11.17 -2.72
N ILE A 15 -0.66 11.28 -2.34
CA ILE A 15 0.06 10.15 -1.72
C ILE A 15 -0.42 9.88 -0.29
N GLY A 16 -0.64 10.93 0.50
CA GLY A 16 -1.01 10.78 1.91
C GLY A 16 -2.32 10.03 2.10
N LEU A 17 -3.36 10.38 1.32
CA LEU A 17 -4.64 9.67 1.35
C LEU A 17 -4.59 8.35 0.58
N GLY A 18 -3.89 8.33 -0.56
CA GLY A 18 -3.80 7.13 -1.39
C GLY A 18 -3.04 5.97 -0.73
N ALA A 19 -2.13 6.25 0.21
CA ALA A 19 -1.40 5.24 0.96
C ALA A 19 -2.20 4.60 2.10
N LEU A 20 -3.33 5.19 2.53
CA LEU A 20 -4.10 4.67 3.67
C LEU A 20 -4.71 3.30 3.40
N GLY A 21 -5.32 3.12 2.23
CA GLY A 21 -5.93 1.84 1.82
C GLY A 21 -4.91 0.69 1.79
N PRO A 22 -3.81 0.83 1.01
CA PRO A 22 -2.73 -0.15 0.99
C PRO A 22 -2.12 -0.40 2.37
N GLY A 23 -1.80 0.66 3.14
CA GLY A 23 -1.21 0.51 4.47
C GLY A 23 -2.08 -0.31 5.43
N LEU A 24 -3.39 -0.06 5.43
CA LEU A 24 -4.35 -0.85 6.21
C LEU A 24 -4.47 -2.28 5.68
N GLY A 25 -4.57 -2.46 4.35
CA GLY A 25 -4.67 -3.77 3.71
C GLY A 25 -3.46 -4.65 3.99
N LEU A 26 -2.24 -4.11 3.88
CA LEU A 26 -1.00 -4.82 4.20
C LEU A 26 -0.98 -5.26 5.67
N GLY A 27 -1.37 -4.36 6.59
CA GLY A 27 -1.45 -4.68 8.02
C GLY A 27 -2.43 -5.82 8.31
N MET A 28 -3.61 -5.80 7.69
CA MET A 28 -4.61 -6.85 7.83
C MET A 28 -4.14 -8.20 7.25
N ILE A 29 -3.59 -8.18 6.03
CA ILE A 29 -3.07 -9.37 5.36
C ILE A 29 -1.95 -10.01 6.20
N GLY A 30 -0.98 -9.21 6.63
CA GLY A 30 0.14 -9.68 7.46
C GLY A 30 -0.34 -10.24 8.80
N SER A 31 -1.24 -9.54 9.48
CA SER A 31 -1.81 -10.01 10.75
C SER A 31 -2.53 -11.36 10.60
N LYS A 32 -3.34 -11.52 9.54
CA LYS A 32 -4.06 -12.79 9.29
C LYS A 32 -3.14 -13.94 8.92
N ALA A 33 -2.07 -13.66 8.17
CA ALA A 33 -1.05 -14.66 7.91
C ALA A 33 -0.34 -15.10 9.21
N MET A 34 0.02 -14.18 10.09
CA MET A 34 0.64 -14.52 11.37
C MET A 34 -0.30 -15.29 12.30
N GLU A 35 -1.59 -14.94 12.34
CA GLU A 35 -2.61 -15.71 13.08
C GLU A 35 -2.73 -17.15 12.55
N ALA A 36 -2.73 -17.33 11.22
CA ALA A 36 -2.81 -18.64 10.59
C ALA A 36 -1.57 -19.50 10.89
N LEU A 37 -0.37 -18.91 10.77
CA LEU A 37 0.88 -19.60 11.09
C LEU A 37 1.02 -19.92 12.57
N GLY A 38 0.54 -19.04 13.46
CA GLY A 38 0.51 -19.30 14.90
C GLY A 38 -0.39 -20.49 15.27
N ARG A 39 -1.43 -20.77 14.48
CA ARG A 39 -2.31 -21.94 14.65
C ARG A 39 -1.76 -23.21 14.01
N ASN A 40 -1.13 -23.07 12.84
CA ASN A 40 -0.50 -24.18 12.13
C ASN A 40 0.83 -23.75 11.49
N PRO A 41 1.97 -23.96 12.18
CA PRO A 41 3.28 -23.60 11.66
C PRO A 41 3.69 -24.35 10.39
N GLU A 42 3.15 -25.56 10.17
CA GLU A 42 3.46 -26.39 9.00
C GLU A 42 2.86 -25.82 7.70
N ALA A 43 1.84 -24.96 7.80
CA ALA A 43 1.21 -24.30 6.66
C ALA A 43 2.04 -23.15 6.05
N SER A 44 3.25 -22.89 6.57
CA SER A 44 4.12 -21.80 6.10
C SER A 44 4.39 -21.82 4.59
N GLY A 45 4.65 -22.98 4.02
CA GLY A 45 4.86 -23.12 2.58
C GLY A 45 3.62 -22.81 1.75
N GLU A 46 2.45 -23.27 2.20
CA GLU A 46 1.17 -23.08 1.49
C GLU A 46 0.68 -21.63 1.52
N ILE A 47 0.96 -20.91 2.62
CA ILE A 47 0.52 -19.52 2.81
C ILE A 47 1.45 -18.53 2.10
N PHE A 48 2.72 -18.86 1.89
CA PHE A 48 3.71 -17.90 1.41
C PHE A 48 3.36 -17.29 0.04
N VAL A 49 2.99 -18.11 -0.95
CA VAL A 49 2.67 -17.61 -2.30
C VAL A 49 1.40 -16.74 -2.29
N PRO A 50 0.27 -17.18 -1.72
CA PRO A 50 -0.92 -16.33 -1.58
C PRO A 50 -0.66 -15.03 -0.80
N LEU A 51 0.17 -15.07 0.24
CA LEU A 51 0.54 -13.91 1.04
C LEU A 51 1.26 -12.87 0.19
N ILE A 52 2.35 -13.25 -0.49
CA ILE A 52 3.13 -12.32 -1.32
C ILE A 52 2.29 -11.74 -2.45
N LEU A 53 1.44 -12.53 -3.10
CA LEU A 53 0.53 -12.04 -4.14
C LEU A 53 -0.45 -11.01 -3.58
N SER A 54 -1.05 -11.30 -2.42
CA SER A 54 -2.00 -10.38 -1.77
C SER A 54 -1.33 -9.08 -1.36
N LEU A 55 -0.11 -9.14 -0.80
CA LEU A 55 0.68 -7.95 -0.45
C LEU A 55 1.02 -7.15 -1.72
N ALA A 56 1.48 -7.81 -2.80
CA ALA A 56 1.85 -7.16 -4.04
C ALA A 56 0.67 -6.45 -4.73
N PHE A 57 -0.49 -7.11 -4.81
CA PHE A 57 -1.69 -6.49 -5.39
C PHE A 57 -2.23 -5.35 -4.54
N THR A 58 -2.14 -5.47 -3.22
CA THR A 58 -2.52 -4.39 -2.30
C THR A 58 -1.59 -3.19 -2.48
N GLU A 59 -0.29 -3.42 -2.58
CA GLU A 59 0.71 -2.36 -2.76
C GLU A 59 0.63 -1.70 -4.14
N ALA A 60 0.18 -2.41 -5.17
CA ALA A 60 -0.02 -1.83 -6.51
C ALA A 60 -0.95 -0.60 -6.48
N ILE A 61 -1.94 -0.59 -5.58
CA ILE A 61 -2.85 0.55 -5.38
C ILE A 61 -2.07 1.75 -4.81
N GLY A 62 -1.15 1.51 -3.87
CA GLY A 62 -0.27 2.53 -3.30
C GLY A 62 0.70 3.10 -4.32
N ILE A 63 1.22 2.23 -5.20
CA ILE A 63 2.08 2.65 -6.32
C ILE A 63 1.32 3.59 -7.27
N TYR A 64 0.04 3.34 -7.56
CA TYR A 64 -0.75 4.28 -8.37
C TYR A 64 -0.90 5.65 -7.71
N ALA A 65 -1.12 5.71 -6.39
CA ALA A 65 -1.14 6.97 -5.66
C ALA A 65 0.22 7.70 -5.72
N LEU A 66 1.32 6.95 -5.59
CA LEU A 66 2.67 7.50 -5.74
C LEU A 66 2.90 8.05 -7.15
N VAL A 67 2.53 7.31 -8.19
CA VAL A 67 2.65 7.75 -9.58
C VAL A 67 1.89 9.04 -9.82
N VAL A 68 0.63 9.12 -9.35
CA VAL A 68 -0.18 10.35 -9.47
C VAL A 68 0.49 11.52 -8.72
N ALA A 69 0.98 11.31 -7.51
CA ALA A 69 1.66 12.36 -6.75
C ALA A 69 2.95 12.85 -7.45
N LEU A 70 3.71 11.94 -8.06
CA LEU A 70 4.91 12.29 -8.83
C LEU A 70 4.56 13.07 -10.11
N ILE A 71 3.50 12.66 -10.81
CA ILE A 71 2.99 13.40 -11.98
C ILE A 71 2.60 14.81 -11.55
N ILE A 72 1.80 14.97 -10.49
CA ILE A 72 1.41 16.28 -9.98
C ILE A 72 2.63 17.12 -9.63
N LYS A 73 3.70 16.53 -9.07
CA LYS A 73 4.89 17.29 -8.64
C LYS A 73 5.77 17.75 -9.80
N PHE A 74 5.95 16.91 -10.82
CA PHE A 74 7.01 17.07 -11.81
C PHE A 74 6.52 17.38 -13.24
N VAL A 75 5.24 17.19 -13.52
CA VAL A 75 4.63 17.45 -14.83
C VAL A 75 3.66 18.62 -14.69
#